data_AF-A0A7T0PWZ3-F1
#
_entry.id   AF-A0A7T0PWZ3-F1
#
_cell.length_a   1.000
_cell.length_b   1.000
_cell.length_c   1.000
_cell.angle_alpha   90.00
_cell.angle_beta   90.00
_cell.angle_gamma   90.00
#
_symmetry.space_group_name_H-M   'P 1'
#
loop_
_entity.id
_entity.type
_entity.pdbx_description
1 polymer ?
#
loop_
_entity_poly.entity_id
_entity_poly.type
_entity_poly.pdbx_seq_one_letter_code
_entity_poly.pdbx_strand_id
1 'polypeptide(L)'
;MTEQDEVDTVLSPALEGLGTAQTGAVSATETQAPLVASAIVEWFNLHETDFTSMSNTINNVLTNTVYAVDCYLAQDEEAALEYQRQAV
;
A
#
# COMPACT_ATOMS: atom_id res chain seq x y z
N MET A 1 2.79 21.36 2.53
CA MET A 1 2.88 19.97 2.07
C MET A 1 1.57 19.69 1.39
N THR A 2 1.61 19.33 0.12
CA THR A 2 0.42 18.87 -0.61
C THR A 2 0.08 17.45 -0.16
N GLU A 3 -1.13 16.98 -0.44
CA GLU A 3 -1.52 15.60 -0.16
C GLU A 3 -0.64 14.59 -0.90
N GLN A 4 -0.24 14.93 -2.13
CA GLN A 4 0.74 14.17 -2.91
C GLN A 4 2.11 14.11 -2.22
N ASP A 5 2.60 15.23 -1.67
CA ASP A 5 3.88 15.24 -0.93
C ASP A 5 3.83 14.28 0.27
N GLU A 6 2.70 14.17 0.98
CA GLU A 6 2.57 13.30 2.15
C GLU A 6 2.51 11.81 1.76
N VAL A 7 1.86 11.48 0.64
CA VAL A 7 1.91 10.14 0.04
C VAL A 7 3.33 9.75 -0.34
N ASP A 8 4.03 10.63 -1.05
CA ASP A 8 5.36 10.35 -1.57
C ASP A 8 6.43 10.29 -0.48
N THR A 9 6.32 11.14 0.55
CA THR A 9 7.37 11.28 1.57
C THR A 9 7.14 10.47 2.85
N VAL A 10 5.90 10.03 3.10
CA VAL A 10 5.55 9.29 4.34
C VAL A 10 5.01 7.91 4.02
N LEU A 11 3.97 7.82 3.20
CA LEU A 11 3.25 6.56 3.00
C LEU A 11 4.04 5.57 2.13
N SER A 12 4.57 6.00 0.99
CA SER A 12 5.35 5.15 0.09
C SER A 12 6.58 4.52 0.80
N PRO A 13 7.41 5.28 1.55
CA PRO A 13 8.50 4.69 2.34
C PRO A 13 8.02 3.71 3.43
N ALA A 14 6.88 3.96 4.06
CA ALA A 14 6.33 3.05 5.07
C ALA A 14 5.94 1.69 4.46
N LEU A 15 5.39 1.69 3.26
CA LEU A 15 5.05 0.47 2.51
C LEU A 15 6.32 -0.31 2.09
N GLU A 16 7.36 0.37 1.61
CA GLU A 16 8.65 -0.25 1.31
C GLU A 16 9.30 -0.89 2.55
N GLY A 17 9.13 -0.26 3.72
CA GLY A 17 9.59 -0.78 5.01
C GLY A 17 8.98 -2.14 5.37
N LEU A 18 7.72 -2.40 5.01
CA LEU A 18 7.06 -3.69 5.23
C LEU A 18 7.72 -4.80 4.41
N GLY A 19 8.00 -4.55 3.12
CA GLY A 19 8.70 -5.50 2.26
C GLY A 19 10.09 -5.84 2.80
N THR A 20 10.82 -4.83 3.27
CA THR A 20 12.15 -5.02 3.90
C THR A 20 12.06 -5.90 5.16
N ALA A 21 11.08 -5.66 6.02
CA ALA A 21 10.87 -6.45 7.24
C ALA A 21 10.51 -7.91 6.93
N GLN A 22 9.67 -8.15 5.91
CA GLN A 22 9.35 -9.49 5.42
C GLN A 22 10.62 -10.23 4.98
N THR A 23 11.44 -9.61 4.12
CA THR A 23 12.71 -10.22 3.66
C THR A 23 13.62 -10.53 4.84
N GLY A 24 13.74 -9.61 5.81
CA GLY A 24 14.53 -9.82 7.02
C GLY A 24 14.08 -11.03 7.85
N ALA A 25 12.76 -11.22 8.01
CA ALA A 25 12.20 -12.36 8.75
C ALA A 25 12.50 -13.71 8.07
N VAL A 26 12.39 -13.76 6.75
CA VAL A 26 12.73 -14.96 5.97
C VAL A 26 14.23 -15.25 6.09
N SER A 27 15.09 -14.28 5.80
CA SER A 27 16.54 -14.46 5.85
C SER A 27 17.05 -14.86 7.24
N ALA A 28 16.47 -14.31 8.32
CA ALA A 28 16.84 -14.66 9.70
C ALA A 28 16.54 -16.13 10.05
N THR A 29 15.58 -16.74 9.36
CA THR A 29 15.12 -18.11 9.65
C THR A 29 15.70 -19.16 8.69
N GLU A 30 16.19 -18.76 7.51
CA GLU A 30 16.77 -19.65 6.49
C GLU A 30 17.96 -20.47 6.99
N THR A 31 18.86 -19.90 7.79
CA THR A 31 20.14 -20.56 8.12
C THR A 31 20.08 -21.49 9.33
N GLN A 32 19.24 -21.18 10.33
CA GLN A 32 19.22 -21.89 11.62
C GLN A 32 17.85 -22.52 11.95
N ALA A 33 16.79 -22.17 11.21
CA ALA A 33 15.44 -22.62 11.47
C ALA A 33 14.62 -22.84 10.18
N PRO A 34 15.07 -23.74 9.27
CA PRO A 34 14.47 -23.88 7.94
C PRO A 34 12.98 -24.25 7.94
N LEU A 35 12.50 -24.98 8.97
CA LEU A 35 11.07 -25.26 9.13
C LEU A 35 10.28 -24.00 9.49
N VAL A 36 10.86 -23.10 10.29
CA VAL A 36 10.26 -21.80 10.63
C VAL A 36 10.24 -20.92 9.39
N ALA A 37 11.32 -20.89 8.60
CA ALA A 37 11.37 -20.17 7.34
C ALA A 37 10.28 -20.66 6.37
N SER A 38 10.15 -21.98 6.22
CA SER A 38 9.10 -22.60 5.38
C SER A 38 7.70 -22.21 5.84
N ALA A 39 7.43 -22.26 7.16
CA ALA A 39 6.13 -21.89 7.71
C ALA A 39 5.80 -20.40 7.51
N ILE A 40 6.79 -19.51 7.62
CA ILE A 40 6.63 -18.08 7.35
C ILE A 40 6.33 -17.83 5.88
N VAL A 41 7.08 -18.46 4.96
CA VAL A 41 6.83 -18.34 3.52
C VAL A 41 5.43 -18.86 3.16
N GLU A 42 5.04 -20.01 3.71
CA GLU A 42 3.70 -20.57 3.49
C GLU A 42 2.59 -19.66 4.04
N TRP A 43 2.81 -19.03 5.19
CA TRP A 43 1.91 -18.02 5.73
C TRP A 43 1.78 -16.81 4.79
N PHE A 44 2.89 -16.27 4.27
CA PHE A 44 2.83 -15.15 3.31
C PHE A 44 2.11 -15.53 2.02
N ASN A 45 2.38 -16.73 1.47
CA ASN A 45 1.71 -17.23 0.28
C ASN A 45 0.19 -17.37 0.51
N LEU A 46 -0.22 -17.87 1.67
CA LEU A 46 -1.64 -18.01 2.00
C LEU A 46 -2.36 -16.65 2.05
N HIS A 47 -1.69 -15.61 2.51
CA HIS A 47 -2.24 -14.26 2.67
C HIS A 47 -1.91 -13.33 1.47
N GLU A 48 -1.31 -13.84 0.39
CA GLU A 48 -0.95 -13.04 -0.78
C GLU A 48 -2.17 -12.32 -1.37
N THR A 49 -3.32 -13.00 -1.40
CA THR A 49 -4.58 -12.41 -1.88
C THR A 49 -5.02 -11.26 -0.98
N ASP A 50 -4.86 -11.39 0.33
CA ASP A 50 -5.21 -10.33 1.30
C ASP A 50 -4.29 -9.13 1.14
N PHE A 51 -2.98 -9.34 1.03
CA PHE A 51 -2.02 -8.27 0.77
C PHE A 51 -2.27 -7.57 -0.56
N THR A 52 -2.60 -8.32 -1.61
CA THR A 52 -2.94 -7.78 -2.93
C THR A 52 -4.22 -6.95 -2.85
N SER A 53 -5.25 -7.46 -2.19
CA SER A 53 -6.52 -6.75 -1.97
C SER A 53 -6.30 -5.45 -1.21
N MET A 54 -5.57 -5.50 -0.08
CA MET A 54 -5.19 -4.32 0.70
C MET A 54 -4.42 -3.31 -0.15
N SER A 55 -3.44 -3.77 -0.93
CA SER A 55 -2.63 -2.90 -1.79
C SER A 55 -3.48 -2.22 -2.87
N ASN A 56 -4.42 -2.96 -3.46
CA ASN A 56 -5.36 -2.42 -4.44
C ASN A 56 -6.29 -1.38 -3.81
N THR A 57 -6.83 -1.64 -2.62
CA THR A 57 -7.68 -0.67 -1.89
C THR A 57 -6.89 0.59 -1.57
N ILE A 58 -5.68 0.45 -1.00
CA ILE A 58 -4.81 1.60 -0.70
C ILE A 58 -4.55 2.39 -1.99
N ASN A 59 -4.15 1.73 -3.08
CA ASN A 59 -3.88 2.39 -4.35
C ASN A 59 -5.12 3.10 -4.92
N ASN A 60 -6.30 2.48 -4.82
CA ASN A 60 -7.55 3.05 -5.29
C ASN A 60 -7.90 4.32 -4.51
N VAL A 61 -7.86 4.25 -3.17
CA VAL A 61 -8.11 5.39 -2.29
C VAL A 61 -7.13 6.52 -2.59
N LEU A 62 -5.83 6.24 -2.67
CA LEU A 62 -4.82 7.27 -2.93
C LEU A 62 -5.00 7.93 -4.29
N THR A 63 -5.12 7.14 -5.35
CA THR A 63 -5.23 7.65 -6.72
C THR A 63 -6.45 8.55 -6.86
N ASN A 64 -7.60 8.10 -6.36
CA ASN A 64 -8.83 8.86 -6.47
C ASN A 64 -8.84 10.10 -5.56
N THR A 65 -8.25 10.04 -4.37
CA THR A 65 -8.12 11.22 -3.52
C THR A 65 -7.22 12.29 -4.16
N VAL A 66 -6.09 11.90 -4.75
CA VAL A 66 -5.22 12.83 -5.49
C VAL A 66 -5.97 13.47 -6.66
N TYR A 67 -6.70 12.69 -7.46
CA TYR A 67 -7.50 13.23 -8.55
C TYR A 67 -8.63 14.15 -8.06
N ALA A 68 -9.27 13.83 -6.94
CA ALA A 68 -10.28 14.70 -6.35
C ALA A 68 -9.68 16.07 -5.96
N VAL A 69 -8.50 16.08 -5.35
CA VAL A 69 -7.77 17.30 -4.99
C VAL A 69 -7.41 18.11 -6.23
N ASP A 70 -6.87 17.47 -7.27
CA ASP A 70 -6.52 18.14 -8.54
C ASP A 70 -7.75 18.78 -9.19
N CYS A 71 -8.89 18.08 -9.20
CA CYS A 71 -10.16 18.61 -9.68
C CYS A 71 -10.65 19.81 -8.85
N TYR A 72 -10.54 19.77 -7.51
CA TYR A 72 -10.87 20.93 -6.66
C TYR A 72 -9.99 22.13 -6.97
N LEU A 73 -8.69 21.93 -7.20
CA LEU A 73 -7.77 23.01 -7.59
C LEU A 73 -8.10 23.59 -8.96
N ALA A 74 -8.61 22.77 -9.88
CA ALA A 74 -9.08 23.18 -11.20
C ALA A 74 -10.50 23.78 -11.20
N GLN A 75 -11.17 23.87 -10.03
CA GLN A 75 -12.57 24.28 -9.88
C GLN A 75 -13.59 23.38 -10.59
N ASP A 76 -13.24 22.10 -10.81
CA ASP A 76 -14.14 21.07 -11.32
C ASP A 76 -14.72 20.25 -10.16
N GLU A 77 -15.69 20.84 -9.45
CA GLU A 77 -16.28 20.24 -8.25
C GLU A 77 -17.06 18.94 -8.53
N GLU A 78 -17.62 18.79 -9.74
CA GLU A 78 -18.39 17.60 -10.12
C GLU A 78 -17.47 16.39 -10.27
N ALA A 79 -16.36 16.55 -11.00
CA ALA A 79 -15.36 15.49 -11.12
C ALA A 79 -14.69 15.18 -9.77
N ALA A 80 -14.42 16.20 -8.95
CA ALA A 80 -13.84 16.01 -7.63
C ALA A 80 -14.71 15.13 -6.72
N LEU A 81 -16.03 15.39 -6.69
CA LEU A 81 -16.98 14.59 -5.91
C LEU A 81 -17.08 13.15 -6.42
N GLU A 82 -16.96 12.93 -7.72
CA GLU A 82 -16.99 11.58 -8.30
C GLU A 82 -15.75 10.78 -7.89
N TYR A 83 -14.56 11.36 -8.02
CA TYR A 83 -13.34 10.70 -7.55
C TYR A 83 -13.38 10.44 -6.03
N GLN A 84 -13.88 11.39 -5.24
CA GLN A 84 -14.03 11.19 -3.79
C GLN A 84 -14.95 10.00 -3.45
N ARG A 85 -16.01 9.76 -4.23
CA ARG A 85 -16.90 8.60 -4.04
C ARG A 85 -16.27 7.28 -4.45
N GLN A 86 -15.29 7.31 -5.36
CA GLN A 86 -14.58 6.12 -5.83
C GLN A 86 -13.39 5.75 -4.94
N ALA A 87 -12.98 6.63 -4.02
CA ALA A 87 -11.95 6.39 -3.01
C ALA A 87 -12.47 5.51 -1.85
N VAL A 88 -12.92 4.29 -2.16
CA VAL A 88 -13.42 3.27 -1.21
C VAL A 88 -12.91 1.87 -1.57
#